data_AF-A0A8S3EIA4-F1
#
_entry.id   AF-A0A8S3EIA4-F1
#
_cell.length_a   1.000
_cell.length_b   1.000
_cell.length_c   1.000
_cell.angle_alpha   90.00
_cell.angle_beta   90.00
_cell.angle_gamma   90.00
#
_symmetry.space_group_name_H-M   'P 1'
#
loop_
_entity.id
_entity.type
_entity.pdbx_description
1 polymer ?
#
loop_
_entity_poly.entity_id
_entity_poly.type
_entity_poly.pdbx_seq_one_letter_code
_entity_poly.pdbx_strand_id
1 'polypeptide(L)' 'MSKINLDIMKPWITRRLEELLGLEDDVVIEYVFNQLEDK' A
#
# COMPACT_ATOMS: atom_id res chain seq x y z
N MET A 1 -13.89 -0.15 -2.44
CA MET A 1 -13.36 -0.24 -1.04
C MET A 1 -14.24 0.43 0.04
N SER A 2 -15.57 0.38 -0.03
CA SER A 2 -16.45 1.21 0.83
C SER A 2 -16.54 0.83 2.33
N LYS A 3 -15.97 -0.32 2.75
CA LYS A 3 -16.04 -0.84 4.13
C LYS A 3 -14.70 -0.87 4.87
N ILE A 4 -13.60 -0.55 4.19
CA ILE A 4 -12.25 -0.71 4.74
C ILE A 4 -11.63 0.67 4.86
N ASN A 5 -11.11 0.97 6.05
CA ASN A 5 -10.44 2.23 6.30
C ASN A 5 -8.99 2.16 5.76
N LEU A 6 -8.79 2.72 4.57
CA LEU A 6 -7.51 2.72 3.86
C LEU A 6 -6.38 3.37 4.66
N ASP A 7 -6.70 4.37 5.48
CA ASP A 7 -5.70 5.09 6.27
C ASP A 7 -5.03 4.21 7.34
N ILE A 8 -5.72 3.16 7.81
CA ILE A 8 -5.17 2.19 8.76
C ILE A 8 -4.30 1.15 8.04
N MET A 9 -4.65 0.82 6.79
CA MET A 9 -3.94 -0.17 5.98
C MET A 9 -2.67 0.39 5.36
N LYS A 10 -2.57 1.70 5.12
CA LYS A 10 -1.38 2.37 4.55
C LYS A 10 -0.07 1.93 5.22
N PRO A 11 0.15 2.12 6.53
CA PRO A 11 1.40 1.71 7.18
C PRO A 11 1.61 0.18 7.19
N TRP A 12 0.54 -0.61 7.20
CA TRP A 12 0.66 -2.08 7.13
C TRP A 12 1.12 -2.56 5.75
N ILE A 13 0.57 -1.98 4.69
CA ILE A 13 0.92 -2.27 3.30
C ILE A 13 2.37 -1.86 3.02
N THR A 14 2.78 -0.66 3.44
CA THR A 14 4.15 -0.17 3.29
C THR A 14 5.15 -1.11 3.95
N ARG A 15 4.93 -1.47 5.23
CA ARG A 15 5.82 -2.39 5.94
C ARG A 15 5.86 -3.78 5.30
N ARG A 16 4.74 -4.26 4.75
CA ARG A 16 4.71 -5.54 4.03
C ARG A 16 5.43 -5.48 2.69
N LEU A 17 5.33 -4.36 1.97
CA LEU A 17 6.06 -4.13 0.73
C LEU A 17 7.57 -4.11 0.98
N GLU A 18 8.01 -3.41 2.02
CA GLU A 18 9.41 -3.40 2.47
C GLU A 18 9.92 -4.82 2.82
N GLU A 19 9.14 -5.59 3.58
CA GLU A 19 9.48 -6.97 3.94
C GLU A 19 9.55 -7.91 2.71
N LEU A 20 8.74 -7.66 1.67
CA LEU A 20 8.70 -8.48 0.46
C LEU A 20 9.77 -8.11 -0.57
N LEU A 21 10.01 -6.81 -0.77
CA LEU A 21 10.96 -6.29 -1.76
C LEU A 21 12.37 -6.15 -1.18
N GLY A 22 12.51 -6.05 0.14
CA GLY A 22 13.78 -5.81 0.82
C GLY A 22 14.35 -4.40 0.61
N LEU A 23 13.52 -3.50 0.08
CA LEU A 23 13.87 -2.13 -0.27
C LEU A 23 12.61 -1.25 -0.22
N GLU A 24 12.77 -0.02 0.25
CA GLU A 24 11.74 1.02 0.15
C GLU A 24 11.73 1.54 -1.29
N ASP A 25 10.62 1.31 -1.99
CA ASP A 25 10.37 1.88 -3.30
C ASP A 25 9.03 2.64 -3.28
N ASP A 26 9.14 3.96 -3.23
CA ASP A 26 8.00 4.88 -3.18
C ASP A 26 7.08 4.74 -4.42
N VAL A 27 7.63 4.40 -5.59
CA VAL A 27 6.87 4.24 -6.84
C VAL A 27 5.97 3.01 -6.76
N VAL A 28 6.48 1.91 -6.19
CA VAL A 28 5.70 0.68 -6.01
C VAL A 28 4.61 0.87 -4.98
N ILE A 29 4.91 1.59 -3.89
CA ILE A 29 3.95 1.93 -2.85
C ILE A 29 2.79 2.76 -3.44
N GLU A 30 3.11 3.81 -4.20
CA GLU A 30 2.13 4.67 -4.85
C GLU A 30 1.30 3.90 -5.90
N TYR A 31 1.91 2.98 -6.64
CA TYR A 31 1.20 2.10 -7.58
C TYR A 31 0.18 1.18 -6.89
N VAL A 32 0.53 0.60 -5.74
CA VAL A 32 -0.39 -0.25 -4.96
C VAL A 32 -1.53 0.57 -4.36
N PHE A 33 -1.26 1.80 -3.90
CA PHE A 33 -2.32 2.68 -3.41
C PHE A 33 -3.29 3.09 -4.52
N ASN A 34 -2.78 3.45 -5.70
CA ASN A 34 -3.63 3.76 -6.85
C ASN A 34 -4.52 2.56 -7.23
N GLN A 35 -3.99 1.33 -7.25
CA GLN A 35 -4.78 0.11 -7.48
C GLN A 35 -5.89 -0.14 -6.43
N LEU A 36 -5.65 0.27 -5.19
CA LEU A 36 -6.60 0.14 -4.10
C LEU A 36 -7.68 1.23 -4.10
N GLU A 37 -7.40 2.39 -4.68
CA GLU A 37 -8.35 3.50 -4.83
C GLU A 37 -9.23 3.36 -6.09
N ASP A 38 -8.71 2.75 -7.17
CA ASP A 38 -9.41 2.61 -8.46
C ASP A 38 -10.60 1.61 -8.44
N LYS A 39 -10.99 1.06 -7.27
CA LYS A 39 -12.16 0.15 -7.08
C LYS A 39 -12.95 0.31 -5.77
#